data_AF-A0A183NM67-F1
#
_entry.id   AF-A0A183NM67-F1
#
_cell.length_a   1.000
_cell.length_b   1.000
_cell.length_c   1.000
_cell.angle_alpha   90.00
_cell.angle_beta   90.00
_cell.angle_gamma   90.00
#
_symmetry.space_group_name_H-M   'P 1'
#
loop_
_entity.id
_entity.type
_entity.pdbx_description
1 polymer ?
#
loop_
_entity_poly.entity_id
_entity_poly.type
_entity_poly.pdbx_seq_one_letter_code
_entity_poly.pdbx_strand_id
1 'polypeptide(L)'
;IKVLELSANGILLVSAIGNDGPLFGTLNNPADQMDVLGVGGVDALGRVARFSSRGMTGWELPAGYGRVKPDIVTFSTGVISSNLDGKCRVLSGTSVASPIVTGVVSLLIK
;
A
#
# COMPACT_ATOMS: atom_id res chain seq x y z
N ILE A 1 11.37 7.23 -13.17
CA ILE A 1 12.10 6.47 -14.21
C ILE A 1 11.93 4.97 -13.98
N LYS A 2 12.51 4.35 -12.94
CA LYS A 2 12.38 2.89 -12.72
C LYS A 2 10.95 2.34 -12.60
N VAL A 3 10.03 3.03 -11.91
CA VAL A 3 8.63 2.60 -11.81
C VAL A 3 7.95 2.55 -13.19
N LEU A 4 8.15 3.59 -14.01
CA LEU A 4 7.63 3.67 -15.37
C LEU A 4 8.23 2.59 -16.27
N GLU A 5 9.53 2.32 -16.15
CA GLU A 5 10.20 1.24 -16.89
C GLU A 5 9.59 -0.12 -16.57
N LEU A 6 9.33 -0.41 -15.29
CA LEU A 6 8.72 -1.68 -14.88
C LEU A 6 7.27 -1.80 -15.38
N SER A 7 6.46 -0.74 -15.20
CA SER A 7 5.07 -0.71 -15.69
C SER A 7 5.00 -0.88 -17.21
N ALA A 8 5.86 -0.20 -17.97
CA ALA A 8 5.95 -0.33 -19.42
C ALA A 8 6.34 -1.74 -19.90
N ASN A 9 7.02 -2.52 -19.06
CA ASN A 9 7.34 -3.92 -19.31
C ASN A 9 6.27 -4.90 -18.75
N GLY A 10 5.10 -4.40 -18.35
CA GLY A 10 4.00 -5.23 -17.84
C GLY A 10 4.21 -5.77 -16.43
N ILE A 11 5.17 -5.23 -15.67
CA ILE A 11 5.40 -5.61 -14.28
C ILE A 11 4.51 -4.77 -13.38
N LEU A 12 3.61 -5.43 -12.64
CA LEU A 12 2.80 -4.76 -11.63
C LEU A 12 3.61 -4.46 -10.37
N LEU A 13 3.65 -3.19 -9.97
CA LEU A 13 4.19 -2.79 -8.67
C LEU A 13 3.07 -2.69 -7.63
N VAL A 14 3.29 -3.32 -6.48
CA VAL A 14 2.45 -3.18 -5.30
C VAL A 14 3.32 -2.62 -4.17
N SER A 15 2.85 -1.59 -3.48
CA SER A 15 3.61 -0.95 -2.41
C SER A 15 2.72 -0.44 -1.29
N ALA A 16 3.25 -0.47 -0.07
CA ALA A 16 2.56 0.03 1.11
C ALA A 16 2.44 1.56 1.06
N ILE A 17 1.26 2.10 1.39
CA ILE A 17 0.99 3.53 1.26
C ILE A 17 1.75 4.42 2.25
N GLY A 18 2.17 3.85 3.38
CA GLY A 18 2.88 4.55 4.45
C GLY A 18 2.14 4.43 5.79
N ASN A 19 2.87 4.69 6.87
CA ASN A 19 2.36 4.59 8.25
C ASN A 19 2.29 5.97 8.94
N ASP A 20 2.23 7.05 8.15
CA ASP A 20 2.33 8.44 8.60
C ASP A 20 0.96 9.14 8.67
N GLY A 21 -0.14 8.37 8.60
CA GLY A 21 -1.49 8.85 8.90
C GLY A 21 -1.61 9.42 10.34
N PRO A 22 -2.70 10.14 10.67
CA PRO A 22 -3.97 10.11 9.97
C PRO A 22 -4.23 11.29 9.02
N LEU A 23 -3.31 12.24 8.93
CA LEU A 23 -3.48 13.44 8.13
C LEU A 23 -3.54 13.10 6.63
N PHE A 24 -4.24 13.95 5.87
CA PHE A 24 -4.26 13.85 4.41
C PHE A 24 -2.91 14.35 3.86
N GLY A 25 -2.41 13.70 2.80
CA GLY A 25 -1.15 14.06 2.15
C GLY A 25 0.09 13.41 2.75
N THR A 26 -0.08 12.30 3.48
CA THR A 26 1.02 11.57 4.14
C THR A 26 1.49 10.35 3.36
N LEU A 27 1.20 10.32 2.06
CA LEU A 27 1.51 9.21 1.15
C LEU A 27 3.01 9.11 0.93
N ASN A 28 3.56 7.89 0.96
CA ASN A 28 4.97 7.65 0.73
C ASN A 28 5.24 7.09 -0.67
N ASN A 29 6.41 7.43 -1.22
CA ASN A 29 6.92 6.84 -2.44
C ASN A 29 7.41 5.40 -2.18
N PRO A 30 7.22 4.45 -3.12
CA PRO A 30 6.67 4.64 -4.47
C PRO A 30 5.13 4.49 -4.55
N ALA A 31 4.44 4.18 -3.46
CA ALA A 31 2.99 3.94 -3.46
C ALA A 31 2.14 5.18 -3.84
N ASP A 32 2.70 6.37 -3.67
CA ASP A 32 2.16 7.65 -4.15
C ASP A 32 2.15 7.78 -5.69
N GLN A 33 2.87 6.94 -6.42
CA GLN A 33 2.96 7.03 -7.88
C GLN A 33 1.77 6.41 -8.61
N MET A 34 1.62 6.86 -9.85
CA MET A 34 0.47 6.54 -10.70
C MET A 34 0.36 5.07 -11.06
N ASP A 35 1.49 4.47 -11.40
CA ASP A 35 1.62 3.10 -11.91
C ASP A 35 1.95 2.09 -10.81
N VAL A 36 1.73 2.47 -9.55
CA VAL A 36 1.96 1.62 -8.39
C VAL A 36 0.65 1.41 -7.67
N LEU A 37 0.28 0.15 -7.42
CA LEU A 37 -0.85 -0.20 -6.58
C LEU A 37 -0.48 0.08 -5.12
N GLY A 38 -0.96 1.20 -4.59
CA GLY A 38 -0.76 1.67 -3.24
C GLY A 38 -1.75 1.03 -2.27
N VAL A 39 -1.22 0.30 -1.29
CA VAL A 39 -2.00 -0.50 -0.34
C VAL A 39 -2.04 0.15 1.03
N GLY A 40 -3.24 0.49 1.47
CA GLY A 40 -3.53 0.97 2.81
C GLY A 40 -3.96 -0.13 3.77
N GLY A 41 -4.22 0.28 5.01
CA GLY A 41 -4.48 -0.64 6.10
C GLY A 41 -5.81 -0.40 6.82
N VAL A 42 -6.53 -1.48 7.10
CA VAL A 42 -7.69 -1.51 8.02
C VAL A 42 -7.42 -2.39 9.24
N ASP A 43 -8.20 -2.20 10.29
CA ASP A 43 -8.27 -3.07 11.47
C ASP A 43 -9.27 -4.23 11.27
N ALA A 44 -9.38 -5.11 12.27
CA ALA A 44 -10.28 -6.27 12.23
C ALA A 44 -11.78 -5.90 12.17
N LEU A 45 -12.13 -4.64 12.48
CA LEU A 45 -13.50 -4.12 12.37
C LEU A 45 -13.72 -3.41 11.03
N GLY A 46 -12.76 -3.48 10.10
CA GLY A 46 -12.83 -2.82 8.79
C GLY A 46 -12.61 -1.31 8.83
N ARG A 47 -12.18 -0.75 9.96
CA ARG A 47 -11.91 0.69 10.09
C ARG A 47 -10.50 0.98 9.60
N VAL A 48 -10.31 2.07 8.85
CA VAL A 48 -8.98 2.49 8.40
C VAL A 48 -8.06 2.67 9.61
N ALA A 49 -6.93 1.97 9.60
CA ALA A 49 -5.97 2.02 10.67
C ALA A 49 -5.43 3.45 10.81
N ARG A 50 -5.33 3.96 12.05
CA ARG A 50 -4.97 5.37 12.29
C ARG A 50 -3.65 5.75 11.61
N PHE A 51 -2.67 4.84 11.62
CA PHE A 51 -1.36 5.04 10.99
C PHE A 51 -1.41 4.98 9.46
N SER A 52 -2.41 4.36 8.82
CA SER A 52 -2.40 4.18 7.36
C SER A 52 -2.40 5.54 6.67
N SER A 53 -1.35 5.85 5.92
CA SER A 53 -1.29 7.09 5.13
C SER A 53 -2.47 7.18 4.15
N ARG A 54 -2.88 8.41 3.83
CA ARG A 54 -4.02 8.69 2.97
C ARG A 54 -3.95 10.07 2.35
N GLY A 55 -4.65 10.26 1.24
CA GLY A 55 -4.84 11.57 0.63
C GLY A 55 -4.83 11.54 -0.89
N MET A 56 -4.51 12.68 -1.48
CA MET A 56 -4.34 12.82 -2.93
C MET A 56 -2.87 12.66 -3.28
N THR A 57 -2.59 12.05 -4.42
CA THR A 57 -1.19 11.83 -4.83
C THR A 57 -0.43 13.13 -5.00
N GLY A 58 0.77 13.17 -4.42
CA GLY A 58 1.68 14.31 -4.55
C GLY A 58 2.26 14.44 -5.96
N TRP A 59 2.38 13.33 -6.69
CA TRP A 59 2.96 13.27 -8.03
C TRP A 59 2.14 14.01 -9.09
N GLU A 60 0.82 14.05 -8.93
CA GLU A 60 -0.08 14.71 -9.89
C GLU A 60 -0.37 16.16 -9.54
N LEU A 61 0.03 16.66 -8.36
CA LEU A 61 -0.25 18.04 -7.94
C LEU A 61 0.21 19.10 -8.95
N PRO A 62 1.35 18.96 -9.66
CA PRO A 62 1.74 19.92 -10.69
C PRO A 62 0.82 19.95 -11.92
N ALA A 63 0.09 18.86 -12.19
CA ALA A 63 -0.74 18.67 -13.39
C ALA A 63 -2.25 18.82 -13.13
N GLY A 64 -2.67 18.92 -11.86
CA GLY A 64 -4.07 19.11 -11.49
C GLY A 64 -4.38 18.57 -10.09
N TYR A 65 -5.62 18.13 -9.89
CA TYR A 65 -6.02 17.46 -8.67
C TYR A 65 -5.43 16.05 -8.65
N GLY A 66 -4.61 15.73 -7.66
CA GLY A 66 -4.06 14.38 -7.51
C GLY A 66 -5.14 13.32 -7.23
N ARG A 67 -4.99 12.12 -7.79
CA ARG A 67 -5.89 11.00 -7.53
C ARG A 67 -5.83 10.54 -6.08
N VAL A 68 -6.95 9.99 -5.60
CA VAL A 68 -7.05 9.48 -4.22
C VAL A 68 -6.23 8.20 -4.07
N LYS A 69 -5.47 8.13 -2.98
CA LYS A 69 -4.72 6.97 -2.50
C LYS A 69 -5.04 6.73 -1.01
N PRO A 70 -5.01 5.48 -0.51
CA PRO A 70 -4.62 4.24 -1.19
C PRO A 70 -5.64 3.76 -2.23
N ASP A 71 -5.19 2.94 -3.19
CA ASP A 71 -6.09 2.35 -4.21
C ASP A 71 -6.93 1.21 -3.62
N ILE A 72 -6.34 0.47 -2.69
CA ILE A 72 -6.98 -0.66 -2.00
C ILE A 72 -6.52 -0.72 -0.54
N VAL A 73 -7.37 -1.28 0.32
CA VAL A 73 -7.05 -1.51 1.73
C VAL A 73 -7.22 -2.99 2.07
N THR A 74 -6.42 -3.47 3.01
CA THR A 74 -6.58 -4.81 3.59
C THR A 74 -6.15 -4.81 5.06
N PHE A 75 -6.29 -5.94 5.74
CA PHE A 75 -5.93 -6.08 7.14
C PHE A 75 -4.46 -5.72 7.37
N SER A 76 -4.25 -4.84 8.34
CA SER A 76 -2.94 -4.25 8.63
C SER A 76 -2.66 -4.11 10.12
N THR A 77 -3.64 -4.39 10.98
CA THR A 77 -3.50 -4.28 12.44
C THR A 77 -3.67 -5.66 13.05
N GLY A 78 -2.69 -6.08 13.86
CA GLY A 78 -2.75 -7.37 14.54
C GLY A 78 -2.63 -8.58 13.62
N VAL A 79 -1.98 -8.45 12.47
CA VAL A 79 -1.84 -9.53 11.49
C VAL A 79 -0.74 -10.50 11.92
N ILE A 80 -1.04 -11.80 11.92
CA ILE A 80 -0.06 -12.84 12.23
C ILE A 80 0.77 -13.13 10.98
N SER A 81 2.09 -13.03 11.10
CA SER A 81 3.06 -13.29 10.03
C SER A 81 4.17 -14.21 10.52
N SER A 82 4.85 -14.88 9.59
CA SER A 82 6.09 -15.59 9.89
C SER A 82 7.19 -14.64 10.36
N ASN A 83 8.06 -15.14 11.23
CA ASN A 83 9.26 -14.49 11.72
C ASN A 83 10.50 -15.31 11.33
N LEU A 84 11.68 -14.68 11.37
CA LEU A 84 12.93 -15.30 10.92
C LEU A 84 13.37 -16.49 11.80
N ASP A 85 12.87 -16.57 13.03
CA ASP A 85 13.10 -17.68 13.97
C ASP A 85 12.16 -18.88 13.76
N GLY A 86 11.39 -18.89 12.66
CA GLY A 86 10.42 -19.95 12.34
C GLY A 86 9.13 -19.88 13.15
N LYS A 87 8.98 -18.89 14.04
CA LYS A 87 7.75 -18.68 14.81
C LYS A 87 6.82 -17.70 14.11
N CYS A 88 5.60 -17.61 14.61
CA CYS A 88 4.66 -16.56 14.23
C CYS A 88 4.86 -15.33 15.12
N ARG A 89 4.71 -14.14 14.53
CA ARG A 89 4.67 -12.87 15.23
C ARG A 89 3.48 -12.05 14.78
N VAL A 90 2.97 -11.21 15.68
CA VAL A 90 1.92 -10.24 15.35
C VAL A 90 2.58 -8.95 14.89
N LEU A 91 2.13 -8.42 13.76
CA LEU A 91 2.63 -7.18 13.15
C LEU A 91 1.47 -6.21 12.88
N SER A 92 1.78 -4.92 12.91
CA SER A 92 0.87 -3.88 12.46
C SER A 92 1.61 -2.89 11.57
N GLY A 93 1.01 -2.56 10.44
CA GLY A 93 1.56 -1.64 9.44
C GLY A 93 1.05 -1.94 8.04
N THR A 94 1.05 -0.93 7.17
CA THR A 94 0.72 -1.08 5.74
C THR A 94 1.74 -1.98 5.02
N SER A 95 2.94 -2.13 5.58
CA SER A 95 3.95 -3.09 5.11
C SER A 95 3.46 -4.54 5.17
N VAL A 96 2.54 -4.87 6.08
CA VAL A 96 1.91 -6.20 6.15
C VAL A 96 0.73 -6.31 5.18
N ALA A 97 0.06 -5.20 4.92
CA ALA A 97 -1.06 -5.14 3.99
C ALA A 97 -0.62 -5.35 2.52
N SER A 98 0.52 -4.76 2.12
CA SER A 98 1.06 -4.84 0.76
C SER A 98 1.20 -6.28 0.22
N PRO A 99 1.92 -7.22 0.91
CA PRO A 99 2.08 -8.58 0.41
C PRO A 99 0.78 -9.40 0.38
N ILE A 100 -0.21 -9.08 1.22
CA ILE A 100 -1.53 -9.74 1.16
C ILE A 100 -2.19 -9.43 -0.19
N VAL A 101 -2.18 -8.16 -0.61
CA VAL A 101 -2.71 -7.74 -1.92
C VAL A 101 -1.89 -8.34 -3.05
N THR A 102 -0.56 -8.32 -2.96
CA THR A 102 0.30 -8.97 -3.97
C THR A 102 -0.06 -10.44 -4.15
N GLY A 103 -0.30 -11.17 -3.06
CA GLY A 103 -0.74 -12.57 -3.11
C GLY A 103 -2.07 -12.74 -3.83
N VAL A 104 -3.08 -11.94 -3.50
CA VAL A 104 -4.38 -11.99 -4.20
C VAL A 104 -4.23 -11.67 -5.69
N VAL A 105 -3.48 -10.63 -6.03
CA VAL A 105 -3.28 -10.25 -7.43
C VAL A 105 -2.52 -11.33 -8.19
N SER A 106 -1.55 -12.00 -7.57
CA SER A 106 -0.83 -13.12 -8.20
C SER A 106 -1.73 -14.30 -8.60
N LEU A 107 -2.89 -14.44 -7.95
CA LEU A 107 -3.90 -15.45 -8.30
C LEU A 107 -4.80 -14.99 -9.45
N LEU A 108 -4.93 -13.68 -9.68
CA LEU A 108 -5.78 -13.09 -10.70
C LEU A 108 -5.05 -12.91 -12.04
N ILE A 109 -3.75 -12.61 -11.99
CA ILE A 109 -2.91 -12.44 -13.17
C ILE A 109 -2.43 -13.81 -13.67
N LYS A 110 -2.51 -14.03 -14.98
CA LYS A 110 -2.00 -15.22 -15.68
C LYS A 110 -0.75 -14.87 -16.45
#